data_AF-A0A3M0Y1T8-F1
#
_entry.id   AF-A0A3M0Y1T8-F1
#
_cell.length_a   1.000
_cell.length_b   1.000
_cell.length_c   1.000
_cell.angle_alpha   90.00
_cell.angle_beta   90.00
_cell.angle_gamma   90.00
#
_symmetry.space_group_name_H-M   'P 1'
#
loop_
_entity.id
_entity.type
_entity.pdbx_description
1 polymer ?
#
loop_
_entity_poly.entity_id
_entity_poly.type
_entity_poly.pdbx_seq_one_letter_code
_entity_poly.pdbx_strand_id
1 'polypeptide(L)'
;MLSLEEARRLAEEKGLDLIEIAPQADPPVARVMNFDKYRYLQEKAEKKKRIAQKAAGLKHIRISARAARNDLLTRLKKLEEFLEAGHQIEVIM
;
A
#
# COMPACT_ATOMS: atom_id res chain seq x y z
N MET A 1 15.76 -31.89 4.34
CA MET A 1 15.21 -31.26 3.11
C MET A 1 14.24 -32.26 2.52
N LEU A 2 13.02 -31.84 2.17
CA LEU A 2 11.97 -32.74 1.65
C LEU A 2 11.99 -32.73 0.12
N SER A 3 11.64 -33.85 -0.49
CA SER A 3 11.30 -33.91 -1.92
C SER A 3 9.96 -33.19 -2.20
N LEU A 4 9.72 -32.86 -3.47
CA LEU A 4 8.48 -32.23 -3.91
C LEU A 4 7.25 -33.12 -3.63
N GLU A 5 7.38 -34.44 -3.78
CA GLU A 5 6.29 -35.39 -3.50
C GLU A 5 5.96 -35.47 -2.01
N GLU A 6 6.96 -35.53 -1.13
CA GLU A 6 6.73 -35.51 0.32
C GLU A 6 6.09 -34.18 0.78
N ALA A 7 6.54 -33.06 0.21
CA ALA A 7 5.98 -31.74 0.51
C ALA A 7 4.52 -31.59 0.03
N ARG A 8 4.18 -32.17 -1.14
CA ARG A 8 2.79 -32.24 -1.64
C ARG A 8 1.91 -33.12 -0.76
N ARG A 9 2.38 -34.33 -0.45
CA ARG A 9 1.66 -35.28 0.41
C ARG A 9 1.33 -34.68 1.78
N LEU A 10 2.29 -33.98 2.40
CA LEU A 10 2.10 -33.30 3.68
C LEU A 10 1.08 -32.14 3.61
N ALA A 11 0.88 -31.54 2.43
CA ALA A 11 -0.13 -30.52 2.21
C ALA A 11 -1.52 -31.15 2.05
N GLU A 12 -1.62 -32.20 1.21
CA GLU A 12 -2.84 -32.99 0.99
C GLU A 12 -3.36 -33.63 2.28
N GLU A 13 -2.49 -34.26 3.08
CA GLU A 13 -2.80 -34.83 4.41
C GLU A 13 -3.40 -33.81 5.39
N LYS A 14 -3.11 -32.52 5.19
CA LYS A 14 -3.59 -31.42 6.03
C LYS A 14 -4.78 -30.66 5.43
N GLY A 15 -5.21 -31.01 4.21
CA GLY A 15 -6.23 -30.26 3.47
C GLY A 15 -5.80 -28.82 3.16
N LEU A 16 -4.50 -28.61 2.88
CA LEU A 16 -3.89 -27.31 2.61
C LEU A 16 -3.09 -27.33 1.31
N ASP A 17 -2.73 -26.16 0.80
CA ASP A 17 -1.96 -26.01 -0.43
C ASP A 17 -0.46 -25.91 -0.14
N LEU A 18 0.38 -26.49 -1.02
CA LEU A 18 1.82 -26.25 -1.03
C LEU A 18 2.11 -25.01 -1.89
N ILE A 19 2.51 -23.90 -1.26
CA ILE A 19 2.71 -22.61 -1.94
C ILE A 19 4.19 -22.24 -1.94
N GLU A 20 4.79 -22.04 -3.12
CA GLU A 20 6.12 -21.46 -3.24
C GLU A 20 6.09 -19.96 -2.86
N ILE A 21 6.90 -19.59 -1.87
CA ILE A 21 6.97 -18.20 -1.36
C ILE A 21 8.28 -17.50 -1.74
N ALA A 22 9.34 -18.25 -2.06
CA ALA A 22 10.59 -17.72 -2.59
C ALA A 22 11.15 -18.67 -3.66
N PRO A 23 10.69 -18.55 -4.93
CA PRO A 23 11.20 -19.38 -6.04
C PRO A 23 12.63 -19.00 -6.46
N GLN A 24 13.08 -17.80 -6.08
CA GLN A 24 14.42 -17.27 -6.40
C GLN A 24 15.51 -17.72 -5.40
N ALA A 25 15.13 -18.44 -4.34
CA ALA A 25 16.05 -18.95 -3.34
C ALA A 25 16.67 -20.27 -3.81
N ASP A 26 17.91 -20.55 -3.42
CA ASP A 26 18.53 -21.86 -3.58
C ASP A 26 18.74 -22.50 -2.19
N PRO A 27 17.98 -23.54 -1.81
CA PRO A 27 16.87 -24.13 -2.55
C PRO A 27 15.56 -23.30 -2.47
N PRO A 28 14.60 -23.51 -3.39
CA PRO A 28 13.31 -22.83 -3.36
C PRO A 28 12.54 -23.06 -2.05
N VAL A 29 11.95 -22.00 -1.51
CA VAL A 29 11.20 -22.08 -0.24
C VAL A 29 9.70 -22.14 -0.51
N ALA A 30 9.09 -23.27 -0.14
CA ALA A 30 7.64 -23.48 -0.12
C ALA A 30 7.09 -23.53 1.31
N ARG A 31 5.80 -23.27 1.47
CA ARG A 31 5.07 -23.33 2.75
C ARG A 31 3.67 -23.90 2.54
N VAL A 32 3.27 -24.80 3.45
CA VAL A 32 1.93 -25.39 3.47
C VAL A 32 0.94 -24.43 4.15
N MET A 33 -0.05 -23.92 3.42
CA MET A 33 -1.15 -23.08 3.93
C MET A 33 -2.29 -22.96 2.92
N ASN A 34 -3.44 -22.40 3.31
CA ASN A 34 -4.55 -22.16 2.38
C ASN A 34 -4.25 -21.01 1.39
N PHE A 35 -4.39 -21.30 0.10
CA PHE A 35 -4.07 -20.39 -1.01
C PHE A 35 -4.97 -19.16 -1.07
N ASP A 36 -6.29 -19.30 -0.92
CA ASP A 36 -7.22 -18.16 -0.97
C ASP A 36 -6.97 -17.14 0.13
N LYS A 37 -6.73 -17.62 1.36
CA LYS A 37 -6.35 -16.77 2.49
C LYS A 37 -5.02 -16.07 2.24
N TYR A 38 -4.03 -16.77 1.66
CA TYR A 38 -2.75 -16.18 1.28
C TYR A 38 -2.92 -15.08 0.22
N ARG A 39 -3.64 -15.36 -0.87
CA ARG A 39 -3.93 -14.39 -1.94
C ARG A 39 -4.65 -13.16 -1.41
N TYR A 40 -5.70 -13.33 -0.60
CA TYR A 40 -6.41 -12.21 0.03
C TYR A 40 -5.48 -11.35 0.89
N LEU A 41 -4.59 -11.96 1.68
CA LEU A 41 -3.63 -11.23 2.51
C LEU A 41 -2.60 -10.47 1.67
N GLN A 42 -2.11 -11.05 0.56
CA GLN A 42 -1.21 -10.36 -0.36
C GLN A 42 -1.91 -9.17 -1.05
N GLU A 43 -3.08 -9.37 -1.65
CA GLU A 43 -3.86 -8.28 -2.25
C GLU A 43 -4.15 -7.15 -1.24
N LYS A 44 -4.45 -7.50 0.02
CA LYS A 44 -4.69 -6.52 1.09
C LYS A 44 -3.41 -5.77 1.47
N ALA A 45 -2.27 -6.44 1.50
CA ALA A 45 -0.96 -5.84 1.75
C ALA A 45 -0.55 -4.91 0.58
N GLU A 46 -0.73 -5.33 -0.66
CA GLU A 46 -0.49 -4.52 -1.86
C GLU A 46 -1.40 -3.30 -1.93
N LYS A 47 -2.71 -3.45 -1.65
CA LYS A 47 -3.64 -2.31 -1.56
C LYS A 47 -3.19 -1.31 -0.51
N LYS A 48 -2.75 -1.76 0.68
CA LYS A 48 -2.16 -0.90 1.71
C LYS A 48 -0.86 -0.22 1.25
N LYS A 49 0.08 -0.96 0.66
CA LYS A 49 1.32 -0.41 0.10
C LYS A 49 1.02 0.64 -0.95
N ARG A 50 0.10 0.38 -1.88
CA ARG A 50 -0.30 1.33 -2.94
C ARG A 50 -0.96 2.58 -2.39
N ILE A 51 -1.72 2.49 -1.29
CA ILE A 51 -2.28 3.67 -0.60
C ILE A 51 -1.16 4.48 0.06
N ALA A 52 -0.24 3.85 0.78
CA ALA A 52 0.88 4.52 1.44
C ALA A 52 1.91 5.10 0.44
N GLN A 53 2.14 4.42 -0.68
CA GLN A 53 2.98 4.89 -1.80
C GLN A 53 2.29 5.93 -2.69
N LYS A 54 1.00 6.19 -2.49
CA LYS A 54 0.29 7.27 -3.18
C LYS A 54 0.71 8.58 -2.53
N ALA A 55 1.96 8.98 -2.83
CA ALA A 55 2.60 10.17 -2.31
C ALA A 55 1.64 11.36 -2.42
N ALA A 56 1.59 12.16 -1.37
CA ALA A 56 0.70 13.30 -1.29
C ALA A 56 1.14 14.35 -2.32
N GLY A 57 0.55 14.27 -3.51
CA GLY A 57 0.98 15.02 -4.68
C GLY A 57 0.73 16.53 -4.57
N LEU A 58 1.31 17.28 -5.50
CA LEU A 58 1.24 18.74 -5.55
C LEU A 58 -0.21 19.28 -5.57
N LYS A 59 -0.46 20.30 -4.75
CA LYS A 59 -1.74 21.04 -4.67
C LYS A 59 -1.50 22.52 -4.97
N HIS A 60 -2.31 23.09 -5.86
CA HIS A 60 -2.28 24.53 -6.16
C HIS A 60 -3.33 25.30 -5.34
N ILE A 61 -2.96 26.44 -4.74
CA ILE A 61 -3.88 27.32 -4.02
C ILE A 61 -3.78 28.77 -4.52
N ARG A 62 -4.94 29.35 -4.92
CA ARG A 62 -5.23 30.77 -5.28
C ARG A 62 -4.01 31.61 -5.68
N ILE A 63 -3.71 32.76 -5.06
CA ILE A 63 -4.41 33.55 -4.04
C ILE A 63 -4.45 35.02 -4.50
N SER A 64 -5.64 35.56 -4.71
CA SER A 64 -5.84 36.85 -5.38
C SER A 64 -5.47 38.06 -4.51
N ALA A 65 -4.79 39.05 -5.10
CA ALA A 65 -4.34 40.27 -4.41
C ALA A 65 -5.47 41.16 -3.80
N ARG A 66 -6.74 40.94 -4.19
CA ARG A 66 -7.92 41.61 -3.61
C ARG A 66 -8.67 40.76 -2.57
N ALA A 67 -8.10 39.64 -2.12
CA ALA A 67 -8.77 38.74 -1.17
C ALA A 67 -8.99 39.42 0.19
N ALA A 68 -10.19 39.27 0.75
CA ALA A 68 -10.49 39.77 2.08
C ALA A 68 -9.85 38.88 3.18
N ARG A 69 -9.75 39.40 4.40
CA ARG A 69 -9.17 38.67 5.54
C ARG A 69 -9.83 37.29 5.75
N ASN A 70 -11.15 37.18 5.58
CA ASN A 70 -11.88 35.92 5.76
C ASN A 70 -11.58 34.90 4.64
N ASP A 71 -11.37 35.34 3.40
CA ASP A 71 -10.91 34.47 2.31
C ASP A 71 -9.51 33.91 2.58
N LEU A 72 -8.61 34.75 3.10
CA LEU A 72 -7.25 34.35 3.45
C LEU A 72 -7.25 33.33 4.60
N LEU A 73 -8.02 33.56 5.66
CA LEU A 73 -8.18 32.59 6.77
C LEU A 73 -8.77 31.25 6.30
N THR A 74 -9.71 31.27 5.35
CA THR A 74 -10.29 30.05 4.78
C THR A 74 -9.28 29.27 3.93
N ARG A 75 -8.36 29.97 3.25
CA ARG A 75 -7.27 29.35 2.48
C ARG A 75 -6.15 28.83 3.38
N LEU A 76 -5.86 29.53 4.48
CA LEU A 76 -4.88 29.09 5.48
C LEU A 76 -5.26 27.72 6.08
N LYS A 77 -6.53 27.55 6.50
CA LYS A 77 -7.02 26.24 7.00
C LYS A 77 -6.85 25.11 5.98
N LYS A 78 -7.11 25.37 4.69
CA LYS A 78 -6.89 24.39 3.61
C LYS A 78 -5.41 24.12 3.36
N LEU A 79 -4.54 25.09 3.58
CA LEU A 79 -3.08 24.89 3.57
C LEU A 79 -2.67 23.96 4.72
N GLU A 80 -3.15 24.22 5.94
CA GLU A 80 -2.91 23.39 7.12
C GLU A 80 -3.39 21.93 6.89
N GLU A 81 -4.65 21.73 6.48
CA GLU A 81 -5.22 20.42 6.12
C GLU A 81 -4.39 19.66 5.08
N PHE A 82 -3.89 20.36 4.05
CA PHE A 82 -3.07 19.73 3.01
C PHE A 82 -1.64 19.40 3.48
N LEU A 83 -1.03 20.24 4.33
CA LEU A 83 0.29 19.96 4.93
C LEU A 83 0.22 18.78 5.91
N GLU A 84 -0.84 18.69 6.72
CA GLU A 84 -1.08 17.53 7.61
C GLU A 84 -1.30 16.24 6.83
N ALA A 85 -1.99 16.31 5.68
CA ALA A 85 -2.10 15.20 4.74
C ALA A 85 -0.80 14.92 3.93
N GLY A 86 0.28 15.67 4.19
CA GLY A 86 1.60 15.50 3.59
C GLY A 86 1.78 16.10 2.20
N HIS A 87 0.80 16.84 1.68
CA HIS A 87 0.85 17.38 0.32
C HIS A 87 1.90 18.48 0.17
N GLN A 88 2.65 18.44 -0.94
CA GLN A 88 3.36 19.63 -1.41
C GLN A 88 2.34 20.65 -1.91
N ILE A 89 2.56 21.94 -1.61
CA ILE A 89 1.65 23.02 -1.94
C ILE A 89 2.40 24.10 -2.72
N GLU A 90 1.84 24.51 -3.84
CA GLU A 90 2.28 25.66 -4.62
C GLU A 90 1.20 26.75 -4.53
N VAL A 91 1.62 27.94 -4.07
CA VAL A 91 0.74 29.10 -3.94
C VAL A 91 0.94 29.97 -5.18
N ILE A 92 -0.12 30.15 -5.95
CA ILE A 92 -0.13 31.00 -7.14
C ILE A 92 -0.69 32.38 -6.71
N MET A 93 -0.75 33.38 -7.60
CA MET A 93 -1.41 34.68 -7.35
C MET A 93 -2.48 34.96 -8.41
#